data_AF-A0A4S8LLT4-F1
#
_entry.id   AF-A0A4S8LLT4-F1
#
_cell.length_a   1.000
_cell.length_b   1.000
_cell.length_c   1.000
_cell.angle_alpha   90.00
_cell.angle_beta   90.00
_cell.angle_gamma   90.00
#
_symmetry.space_group_name_H-M   'P 1'
#
loop_
_entity.id
_entity.type
_entity.pdbx_description
1 polymer ?
#
loop_
_entity_poly.entity_id
_entity_poly.type
_entity_poly.pdbx_seq_one_letter_code
_entity_poly.pdbx_strand_id
1 'polypeptide(L)'
;RPTTPQELYNLRHASARNVVERVFGVVKKRWAILTRPPQCPMDIQACIPPALVALHNFILKKDENDLEKYLGDDCYDEQPGVRGSGEINFGSLADGYTTRTEKQQAENRRDEIAQAMWEDYLLVLAEQGEQVDSGIAVD
;
A
#
# COMPACT_ATOMS: atom_id res chain seq x y z
N ARG A 1 -15.11 -6.05 -15.05
CA ARG A 1 -15.75 -5.52 -13.81
C ARG A 1 -15.70 -6.64 -12.79
N PRO A 2 -15.39 -6.38 -11.51
CA PRO A 2 -15.45 -7.41 -10.47
C PRO A 2 -16.88 -7.94 -10.36
N THR A 3 -17.00 -9.25 -10.16
CA THR A 3 -18.28 -9.97 -10.08
C THR A 3 -18.61 -10.43 -8.67
N THR A 4 -17.63 -10.40 -7.77
CA THR A 4 -17.79 -10.76 -6.35
C THR A 4 -17.21 -9.68 -5.42
N PRO A 5 -17.68 -9.58 -4.17
CA PRO A 5 -17.09 -8.71 -3.15
C PRO A 5 -15.58 -8.95 -2.99
N GLN A 6 -15.15 -10.21 -3.03
CA GLN A 6 -13.75 -10.59 -2.88
C GLN A 6 -12.90 -10.14 -4.07
N GLU A 7 -13.41 -10.23 -5.29
CA GLU A 7 -12.71 -9.72 -6.48
C GLU A 7 -12.54 -8.20 -6.42
N LEU A 8 -13.59 -7.47 -6.01
CA LEU A 8 -13.54 -6.02 -5.85
C LEU A 8 -12.51 -5.63 -4.77
N TYR A 9 -12.55 -6.30 -3.62
CA TYR A 9 -11.59 -6.10 -2.55
C TYR A 9 -10.16 -6.35 -3.04
N ASN A 10 -9.90 -7.50 -3.66
CA ASN A 10 -8.57 -7.86 -4.14
C ASN A 10 -8.04 -6.87 -5.17
N LEU A 11 -8.90 -6.42 -6.09
CA LEU A 11 -8.54 -5.41 -7.09
C LEU A 11 -8.14 -4.08 -6.43
N ARG A 12 -8.97 -3.57 -5.52
CA ARG A 12 -8.70 -2.30 -4.82
C ARG A 12 -7.48 -2.41 -3.91
N HIS A 13 -7.37 -3.52 -3.18
CA HIS A 13 -6.24 -3.80 -2.31
C HIS A 13 -4.93 -3.91 -3.10
N ALA A 14 -4.91 -4.62 -4.23
CA ALA A 14 -3.73 -4.71 -5.10
C ALA A 14 -3.35 -3.35 -5.68
N SER A 15 -4.33 -2.54 -6.10
CA SER A 15 -4.09 -1.17 -6.58
C SER A 15 -3.49 -0.28 -5.49
N ALA A 16 -4.07 -0.28 -4.29
CA ALA A 16 -3.55 0.48 -3.15
C ALA A 16 -2.14 0.00 -2.74
N ARG A 17 -1.92 -1.32 -2.70
CA ARG A 17 -0.61 -1.91 -2.42
C ARG A 17 0.43 -1.45 -3.44
N ASN A 18 0.11 -1.47 -4.74
CA ASN A 18 1.00 -1.02 -5.79
C ASN A 18 1.41 0.45 -5.61
N VAL A 19 0.47 1.33 -5.25
CA VAL A 19 0.81 2.74 -4.95
C VAL A 19 1.78 2.83 -3.77
N VAL A 20 1.51 2.11 -2.68
CA VAL A 20 2.36 2.09 -1.48
C VAL A 20 3.76 1.54 -1.80
N GLU A 21 3.85 0.44 -2.55
CA GLU A 21 5.11 -0.18 -2.95
C GLU A 21 5.95 0.76 -3.82
N ARG A 22 5.33 1.45 -4.78
CA ARG A 22 6.02 2.46 -5.61
C ARG A 22 6.55 3.62 -4.78
N VAL A 23 5.79 4.10 -3.80
CA VAL A 23 6.25 5.16 -2.88
C VAL A 23 7.48 4.68 -2.09
N PHE A 24 7.44 3.47 -1.53
CA PHE A 24 8.60 2.93 -0.82
C PHE A 24 9.79 2.68 -1.74
N GLY A 25 9.57 2.25 -2.98
CA GLY A 25 10.62 2.11 -4.00
C GLY A 25 11.32 3.45 -4.29
N VAL A 26 10.55 4.52 -4.50
CA VAL A 26 11.09 5.89 -4.67
C VAL A 26 11.88 6.34 -3.44
N VAL A 27 11.35 6.13 -2.24
CA VAL A 27 12.03 6.50 -0.99
C VAL A 27 13.33 5.72 -0.80
N LYS A 28 13.36 4.41 -1.09
CA LYS A 28 14.58 3.58 -1.06
C LYS A 28 15.61 4.00 -2.10
N LYS A 29 15.19 4.33 -3.33
CA LYS A 29 16.07 4.81 -4.40
C LYS A 29 16.72 6.14 -4.05
N ARG A 30 15.97 7.02 -3.39
CA ARG A 30 16.46 8.32 -2.92
C ARG A 30 17.41 8.18 -1.73
N TRP A 31 17.06 7.34 -0.76
CA TRP A 31 17.76 7.24 0.52
C TRP A 31 18.43 5.86 0.66
N ALA A 32 19.69 5.77 0.22
CA ALA A 32 20.48 4.53 0.27
C ALA A 32 20.60 3.91 1.68
N ILE A 33 20.38 4.70 2.74
CA ILE A 33 20.33 4.22 4.14
C ILE A 33 19.19 3.20 4.37
N LEU A 34 18.17 3.15 3.52
CA LEU A 34 17.09 2.17 3.59
C LEU A 34 17.38 0.88 2.80
N THR A 35 18.42 0.88 1.96
CA THR A 35 18.79 -0.29 1.15
C THR A 35 19.60 -1.30 1.95
N ARG A 36 20.31 -0.85 2.99
CA ARG A 36 21.09 -1.70 3.89
C ARG A 36 20.70 -1.42 5.33
N PRO A 37 20.54 -2.45 6.17
CA PRO A 37 20.25 -2.24 7.59
C PRO A 37 21.41 -1.44 8.21
N PRO A 38 21.13 -0.27 8.81
CA PRO A 38 22.17 0.52 9.44
C PRO A 38 22.67 -0.19 10.70
N GLN A 39 23.99 -0.16 10.94
CA GLN A 39 24.62 -0.75 12.12
C GLN A 39 24.45 0.14 13.37
N CYS A 40 23.23 0.64 13.58
CA CYS A 40 22.86 1.40 14.77
C CYS A 40 21.87 0.60 15.63
N PRO A 41 21.70 0.92 16.92
CA PRO A 41 20.74 0.22 17.74
C PRO A 41 19.29 0.48 17.28
N MET A 42 18.38 -0.45 17.62
CA MET A 42 17.02 -0.51 17.06
C MET A 42 16.19 0.75 17.33
N ASP A 43 16.40 1.39 18.46
CA ASP A 43 15.77 2.67 18.82
C ASP A 43 16.11 3.76 17.79
N ILE A 44 17.37 3.84 17.35
CA ILE A 44 17.80 4.75 16.29
C ILE A 44 17.26 4.31 14.93
N GLN A 45 17.29 2.99 14.64
CA GLN A 45 16.75 2.47 13.38
C GLN A 45 15.26 2.82 13.21
N ALA A 46 14.47 2.73 14.28
CA ALA A 46 13.05 3.07 14.29
C ALA A 46 12.77 4.55 14.00
N CYS A 47 13.71 5.45 14.30
CA CYS A 47 13.60 6.87 13.98
C CYS A 47 13.91 7.21 12.51
N ILE A 48 14.60 6.34 11.77
CA ILE A 48 15.03 6.62 10.39
C ILE A 48 13.82 6.76 9.44
N PRO A 49 12.88 5.80 9.35
CA PRO A 49 11.73 5.94 8.45
C PRO A 49 10.92 7.23 8.64
N PRO A 50 10.48 7.61 9.85
CA PRO A 50 9.70 8.85 10.01
C PRO A 50 10.52 10.11 9.70
N ALA A 51 11.81 10.15 10.01
CA ALA A 51 12.68 11.27 9.65
C ALA A 51 12.80 11.45 8.12
N LEU A 52 12.96 10.34 7.39
CA LEU A 52 13.03 10.37 5.92
C LEU A 52 11.71 10.77 5.28
N VAL A 53 10.57 10.34 5.82
CA VAL A 53 9.25 10.77 5.36
C VAL A 53 9.04 12.27 5.61
N ALA A 54 9.45 12.78 6.77
CA ALA A 54 9.38 14.22 7.05
C ALA A 54 10.25 15.04 6.08
N LEU A 55 11.48 14.59 5.80
CA LEU A 55 12.35 15.20 4.79
C LEU A 55 11.75 15.12 3.39
N HIS A 56 11.16 13.98 3.02
CA HIS A 56 10.49 13.80 1.74
C HIS A 56 9.34 14.80 1.56
N ASN A 57 8.48 14.94 2.57
CA ASN A 57 7.37 15.90 2.56
C ASN A 57 7.88 17.35 2.50
N PHE A 58 8.97 17.67 3.21
CA PHE A 58 9.56 19.00 3.16
C PHE A 58 10.07 19.34 1.76
N ILE A 59 10.74 18.40 1.09
CA ILE A 59 11.29 18.62 -0.25
C ILE A 59 10.17 18.77 -1.27
N LEU A 60 9.14 17.93 -1.22
CA LEU A 60 7.95 18.06 -2.07
C LEU A 60 7.25 19.40 -1.94
N LYS A 61 7.22 19.98 -0.73
CA LYS A 61 6.66 21.31 -0.49
C LYS A 61 7.49 22.44 -1.13
N LYS A 62 8.78 22.18 -1.41
CA LYS A 62 9.71 23.17 -1.98
C LYS A 62 9.90 23.00 -3.49
N ASP A 63 9.79 21.77 -3.97
CA ASP A 63 9.89 21.39 -5.36
C ASP A 63 8.95 20.22 -5.63
N GLU A 64 7.81 20.51 -6.25
CA GLU A 64 6.77 19.53 -6.56
C GLU A 64 7.23 18.51 -7.62
N ASN A 65 8.23 18.87 -8.44
CA ASN A 65 8.76 18.04 -9.51
C ASN A 65 10.00 17.24 -9.09
N ASP A 66 10.46 17.36 -7.84
CA ASP A 66 11.65 16.67 -7.34
C ASP A 66 11.55 15.14 -7.48
N LEU A 67 10.32 14.60 -7.52
CA LEU A 67 10.09 13.17 -7.71
C LEU A 67 10.27 12.67 -9.14
N GLU A 68 10.20 13.52 -10.17
CA GLU A 68 10.25 13.08 -11.57
C GLU A 68 11.51 12.25 -11.87
N LYS A 69 12.64 12.60 -11.25
CA LYS A 69 13.90 11.86 -11.38
C LYS A 69 13.89 10.45 -10.77
N TYR A 70 12.90 10.15 -9.93
CA TYR A 70 12.74 8.85 -9.25
C TYR A 70 11.53 8.04 -9.73
N LEU A 71 10.63 8.63 -10.53
CA LEU A 71 9.38 8.03 -11.00
C LEU A 71 9.53 7.09 -12.22
N GLY A 72 10.77 6.74 -12.60
CA GLY A 72 11.07 5.80 -13.68
C GLY A 72 10.47 4.39 -13.46
N ASP A 73 10.52 3.58 -14.51
CA ASP A 73 9.98 2.19 -14.53
C ASP A 73 10.69 1.25 -13.53
N ASP A 74 11.81 1.69 -12.98
CA ASP A 74 12.65 1.02 -11.99
C ASP A 74 12.28 1.34 -10.52
N CYS A 75 11.17 2.05 -10.27
CA CYS A 75 10.66 2.29 -8.91
C CYS A 75 10.00 1.06 -8.27
N TYR A 76 9.98 -0.07 -8.98
CA TYR A 76 9.55 -1.35 -8.45
C TYR A 76 10.63 -1.90 -7.51
N ASP A 77 10.26 -2.18 -6.26
CA ASP A 77 11.12 -2.97 -5.38
C ASP A 77 11.19 -4.38 -5.97
N GLU A 78 12.31 -4.75 -6.60
CA GLU A 78 12.50 -6.08 -7.21
C GLU A 78 12.37 -7.22 -6.18
N GLN A 79 12.48 -6.93 -4.88
CA GLN A 79 12.44 -7.91 -3.80
C GLN A 79 11.52 -7.47 -2.65
N PRO A 80 10.21 -7.25 -2.91
CA PRO A 80 9.29 -6.76 -1.90
C PRO A 80 9.04 -7.85 -0.86
N GLY A 81 9.48 -7.60 0.37
CA GLY A 81 9.29 -8.53 1.49
C GLY A 81 10.24 -9.73 1.54
N VAL A 82 11.30 -9.75 0.72
CA VAL A 82 12.38 -10.75 0.89
C VAL A 82 13.09 -10.48 2.21
N ARG A 83 12.92 -11.40 3.17
CA ARG A 83 13.84 -11.53 4.30
C ARG A 83 15.13 -12.08 3.68
N GLY A 84 16.15 -11.23 3.52
CA GLY A 84 17.42 -11.65 2.94
C GLY A 84 17.89 -12.97 3.56
N SER A 85 18.42 -13.89 2.75
CA SER A 85 18.95 -15.19 3.21
C SER A 85 20.21 -15.07 4.08
N GLY A 86 20.76 -13.86 4.22
CA GLY A 86 21.82 -13.56 5.17
C GLY A 86 21.27 -13.34 6.58
N GLU A 87 22.09 -13.60 7.59
CA GLU A 87 21.83 -13.32 9.01
C GLU A 87 21.65 -11.81 9.28
N ILE A 88 20.63 -11.21 8.71
CA ILE A 88 20.23 -9.84 9.00
C ILE A 88 19.26 -9.95 10.16
N ASN A 89 19.75 -9.65 11.37
CA ASN A 89 18.93 -9.47 12.57
C ASN A 89 18.04 -8.22 12.42
N PHE A 90 16.97 -8.33 11.63
CA PHE A 90 15.80 -7.48 11.78
C PHE A 90 15.27 -7.80 13.18
N GLY A 91 15.46 -6.90 14.16
CA GLY A 91 15.12 -7.17 15.56
C GLY A 91 13.70 -7.73 15.75
N SER A 92 13.45 -8.34 16.90
CA SER A 92 12.20 -9.07 17.17
C SER A 92 10.98 -8.13 17.15
N LEU A 93 10.27 -8.07 16.02
CA LEU A 93 9.07 -7.24 15.83
C LEU A 93 7.82 -7.88 16.45
N ALA A 94 7.80 -9.22 16.58
CA ALA A 94 6.77 -9.97 17.27
C ALA A 94 7.32 -11.35 17.63
N ASP A 95 7.16 -11.75 18.90
CA ASP A 95 7.54 -13.08 19.38
C ASP A 95 6.30 -14.00 19.33
N GLY A 96 6.34 -15.04 18.51
CA GLY A 96 5.28 -16.07 18.43
C GLY A 96 4.65 -16.30 17.05
N TYR A 97 3.87 -17.39 16.96
CA TYR A 97 3.07 -17.75 15.79
C TYR A 97 1.70 -17.08 15.87
N THR A 98 1.17 -16.63 14.72
CA THR A 98 -0.23 -16.18 14.61
C THR A 98 -1.16 -17.32 15.04
N THR A 99 -1.97 -17.08 16.06
CA THR A 99 -2.94 -18.05 16.55
C THR A 99 -4.07 -18.25 15.54
N ARG A 100 -4.73 -19.41 15.60
CA ARG A 100 -5.92 -19.68 14.77
C ARG A 100 -7.02 -18.64 14.97
N THR A 101 -7.17 -18.14 16.19
CA THR A 101 -8.17 -17.13 16.54
C THR A 101 -7.84 -15.78 15.89
N GLU A 102 -6.58 -15.32 15.96
CA GLU A 102 -6.15 -14.08 15.31
C GLU A 102 -6.33 -14.14 13.79
N LYS A 103 -6.00 -15.30 13.19
CA LYS A 103 -6.22 -15.52 11.75
C LYS A 103 -7.71 -15.39 11.40
N GLN A 104 -8.59 -16.04 12.17
CA GLN A 104 -10.03 -15.96 11.92
C GLN A 104 -10.56 -14.54 12.07
N GLN A 105 -10.09 -13.79 13.07
CA GLN A 105 -10.47 -12.40 13.25
C GLN A 105 -10.05 -11.52 12.06
N ALA A 106 -8.83 -11.72 11.55
CA ALA A 106 -8.33 -11.01 10.38
C ALA A 106 -9.13 -11.35 9.10
N GLU A 107 -9.49 -12.62 8.91
CA GLU A 107 -10.33 -13.08 7.79
C GLU A 107 -11.73 -12.45 7.87
N ASN A 108 -12.37 -12.49 9.04
CA ASN A 108 -13.68 -11.88 9.24
C ASN A 108 -13.64 -10.37 8.93
N ARG A 109 -12.61 -9.67 9.43
CA ARG A 109 -12.45 -8.23 9.17
C ARG A 109 -12.23 -7.91 7.70
N ARG A 110 -11.50 -8.76 6.98
CA ARG A 110 -11.34 -8.62 5.52
C ARG A 110 -12.67 -8.77 4.80
N ASP A 111 -13.46 -9.78 5.19
CA ASP A 111 -14.73 -10.08 4.55
C ASP A 111 -15.78 -8.99 4.84
N GLU A 112 -15.77 -8.40 6.05
CA GLU A 112 -16.55 -7.19 6.39
C GLU A 112 -16.22 -6.01 5.47
N ILE A 113 -14.93 -5.72 5.27
CA ILE A 113 -14.47 -4.64 4.39
C ILE A 113 -14.88 -4.93 2.93
N ALA A 114 -14.73 -6.17 2.48
CA ALA A 114 -15.11 -6.58 1.13
C ALA A 114 -16.61 -6.38 0.88
N GLN A 115 -17.44 -6.73 1.86
CA GLN A 115 -18.88 -6.55 1.78
C GLN A 115 -19.27 -5.07 1.75
N ALA A 116 -18.72 -4.24 2.63
CA ALA A 116 -18.98 -2.80 2.64
C ALA A 116 -18.57 -2.14 1.31
N MET A 117 -17.39 -2.48 0.78
CA MET A 117 -16.93 -2.00 -0.53
C MET A 117 -17.87 -2.42 -1.67
N TRP A 118 -18.44 -3.62 -1.57
CA TRP A 118 -19.35 -4.15 -2.58
C TRP A 118 -20.69 -3.42 -2.58
N GLU A 119 -21.26 -3.16 -1.40
CA GLU A 119 -22.50 -2.40 -1.25
C GLU A 119 -22.35 -0.99 -1.84
N ASP A 120 -21.27 -0.27 -1.50
CA ASP A 120 -20.94 1.04 -2.08
C ASP A 120 -20.81 0.96 -3.61
N TYR A 121 -20.17 -0.09 -4.11
CA TYR A 121 -19.98 -0.28 -5.55
C TYR A 121 -21.30 -0.52 -6.29
N LEU A 122 -22.23 -1.28 -5.69
CA LEU A 122 -23.56 -1.50 -6.27
C LEU A 122 -24.38 -0.21 -6.30
N LEU A 123 -24.29 0.65 -5.27
CA LEU A 123 -24.95 1.95 -5.26
C LEU A 123 -24.47 2.83 -6.42
N VAL A 124 -23.16 2.94 -6.61
CA VAL A 124 -22.58 3.71 -7.74
C VAL A 124 -23.03 3.15 -9.09
N LEU A 125 -23.13 1.83 -9.24
CA LEU A 125 -23.63 1.23 -10.48
C LEU A 125 -25.11 1.53 -10.72
N ALA A 126 -25.93 1.57 -9.67
CA ALA A 126 -27.35 1.91 -9.78
C ALA A 126 -27.52 3.38 -10.20
N GLU A 127 -26.79 4.31 -9.57
CA GLU A 127 -26.79 5.74 -9.93
C GLU A 127 -26.36 5.98 -11.39
N GLN A 128 -25.32 5.25 -11.84
CA GLN A 128 -24.88 5.32 -13.25
C GLN A 128 -25.89 4.70 -14.21
N GLY A 129 -26.67 3.72 -13.77
CA GLY A 129 -27.77 3.15 -14.56
C GLY A 129 -28.94 4.12 -14.72
N GLU A 130 -29.34 4.81 -13.66
CA GLU A 130 -30.44 5.78 -13.68
C GLU A 130 -30.11 7.02 -14.54
N GLN A 131 -28.86 7.48 -14.55
CA GLN A 131 -28.42 8.58 -15.40
C GLN A 131 -28.39 8.23 -16.90
N VAL A 132 -28.19 6.96 -17.24
CA VAL A 132 -28.19 6.50 -18.64
C VAL A 132 -29.61 6.33 -19.17
N ASP A 133 -30.56 5.87 -18.33
CA ASP A 133 -31.96 5.69 -18.74
C ASP A 133 -32.72 7.03 -18.85
N SER A 134 -32.42 7.99 -17.97
CA SER A 134 -32.96 9.36 -18.04
C SER A 134 -32.44 10.20 -19.21
N GLY A 135 -31.31 9.79 -19.83
CA GLY A 135 -30.76 10.40 -21.05
C GLY A 135 -31.32 9.87 -22.37
N ILE A 136 -32.14 8.80 -22.35
CA ILE A 136 -32.71 8.17 -23.55
C ILE A 136 -34.17 8.64 -23.81
N ALA A 137 -34.81 9.31 -22.85
CA ALA A 137 -36.21 9.75 -22.96
C ALA A 137 -36.41 11.12 -23.68
N VAL A 138 -35.45 11.58 -24.48
CA VAL A 138 -35.58 12.80 -25.29
C VAL A 138 -35.15 12.50 -26.73
N ASP A 139 -36.06 11.89 -27.49
CA ASP A 139 -36.24 12.11 -28.94
C ASP A 139 -37.64 11.64 -29.37
#